data_AF-A0A0N5CQC3-F1
#
_entry.id   AF-A0A0N5CQC3-F1
#
_cell.length_a   1.000
_cell.length_b   1.000
_cell.length_c   1.000
_cell.angle_alpha   90.00
_cell.angle_beta   90.00
_cell.angle_gamma   90.00
#
_symmetry.space_group_name_H-M   'P 1'
#
loop_
_entity.id
_entity.type
_entity.pdbx_description
1 polymer ?
#
loop_
_entity_poly.entity_id
_entity_poly.type
_entity_poly.pdbx_seq_one_letter_code
_entity_poly.pdbx_strand_id
1 'polypeptide(L)'
;MVTFQCSTTCGRGVRKRLVSCVNSESRTVASKYCDSAKRPIDSHRCRMAHCPRWKTGKWSMCSVTCGRGTRSREVTCQKGRRTHLPDTECAKLAKPLENSVCMMMSCPAYHWIATSWSKCSDPCKKSDQHRRIYCVSNLGKRAAPKMCSNETAPETARPCPVTDCLYYWVPGPWSTVCFVLYSKALL
;
A
#
# COMPACT_ATOMS: atom_id res chain seq x y z
N MET A 1 18.77 53.52 21.72
CA MET A 1 19.34 52.55 20.77
C MET A 1 18.43 52.49 19.54
N VAL A 2 18.90 52.92 18.36
CA VAL A 2 18.08 52.87 17.12
C VAL A 2 18.01 51.42 16.65
N THR A 3 16.86 50.77 16.82
CA THR A 3 16.62 49.40 16.34
C THR A 3 16.36 49.41 14.84
N PHE A 4 17.40 49.16 14.05
CA PHE A 4 17.27 49.00 12.60
C PHE A 4 16.55 47.69 12.27
N GLN A 5 15.25 47.75 12.00
CA GLN A 5 14.45 46.58 11.64
C GLN A 5 14.66 46.18 10.17
N CYS A 6 14.80 44.88 9.93
CA CYS A 6 14.79 44.29 8.59
C CYS A 6 13.35 44.23 8.07
N SER A 7 13.12 44.36 6.76
CA SER A 7 11.78 44.24 6.17
C SER A 7 11.12 42.86 6.36
N THR A 8 11.88 41.86 6.78
CA THR A 8 11.40 40.52 7.06
C THR A 8 11.83 40.08 8.46
N THR A 9 11.04 39.20 9.07
CA THR A 9 11.35 38.58 10.38
C THR A 9 12.21 37.31 10.22
N CYS A 10 12.27 36.75 9.01
CA CYS A 10 13.08 35.59 8.64
C CYS A 10 13.59 35.71 7.20
N GLY A 11 14.61 34.93 6.84
CA GLY A 11 15.13 34.86 5.48
C GLY A 11 15.87 36.12 5.04
N ARG A 12 15.70 36.49 3.77
CA ARG A 12 16.38 37.64 3.17
C ARG A 12 15.43 38.83 3.17
N GLY A 13 15.92 39.99 3.57
CA GLY A 13 15.18 41.24 3.54
C GLY A 13 16.08 42.42 3.20
N VAL A 14 15.49 43.61 3.28
CA VAL A 14 16.18 44.88 3.08
C VAL A 14 15.84 45.80 4.24
N ARG A 15 16.82 46.54 4.75
CA ARG A 15 16.60 47.67 5.64
C ARG A 15 16.85 48.95 4.85
N LYS A 16 15.97 49.93 4.99
CA LYS A 16 16.09 51.24 4.35
C LYS A 16 16.27 52.31 5.42
N ARG A 17 17.06 53.34 5.11
CA ARG A 17 17.14 54.58 5.88
C ARG A 17 16.71 55.74 5.02
N LEU A 18 16.12 56.75 5.65
CA LEU A 18 15.83 58.00 4.95
C LEU A 18 17.14 58.75 4.67
N VAL A 19 17.29 59.21 3.42
CA VAL A 19 18.41 60.05 2.99
C VAL A 19 17.81 61.30 2.37
N SER A 20 17.95 62.42 3.06
CA SER A 20 17.44 63.73 2.66
C SER A 20 18.58 64.67 2.28
N CYS A 21 18.42 65.45 1.22
CA CYS A 21 19.33 66.55 0.89
C CYS A 21 18.96 67.76 1.76
N VAL A 22 19.91 68.35 2.48
CA VAL A 22 19.66 69.51 3.35
C VAL A 22 20.56 70.68 2.99
N ASN A 23 20.07 71.91 3.17
CA ASN A 23 20.86 73.13 2.98
C ASN A 23 21.62 73.53 4.26
N SER A 24 22.34 74.66 4.24
CA SER A 24 23.08 75.20 5.40
C SER A 24 22.19 75.53 6.60
N GLU A 25 20.91 75.82 6.37
CA GLU A 25 19.89 76.04 7.40
C GLU A 25 19.25 74.72 7.90
N SER A 26 19.79 73.56 7.53
CA SER A 26 19.27 72.22 7.85
C SER A 26 17.84 71.94 7.33
N ARG A 27 17.36 72.70 6.34
CA ARG A 27 16.07 72.46 5.69
C ARG A 27 16.22 71.43 4.59
N THR A 28 15.28 70.48 4.51
CA THR A 28 15.28 69.47 3.44
C THR A 28 14.90 70.12 2.11
N VAL A 29 15.75 69.93 1.09
CA VAL A 29 15.58 70.45 -0.26
C VAL A 29 15.52 69.31 -1.28
N ALA A 30 15.17 69.62 -2.53
CA ALA A 30 15.11 68.62 -3.59
C ALA A 30 16.50 67.96 -3.82
N SER A 31 16.51 66.64 -4.06
CA SER A 31 17.73 65.85 -4.21
C SER A 31 18.66 66.35 -5.32
N LYS A 32 18.12 67.03 -6.34
CA LYS A 32 18.88 67.64 -7.46
C LYS A 32 19.92 68.68 -7.02
N TYR A 33 19.75 69.28 -5.85
CA TYR A 33 20.70 70.27 -5.30
C TYR A 33 21.90 69.62 -4.60
N CYS A 34 21.83 68.32 -4.30
CA CYS A 34 22.94 67.55 -3.76
C CYS A 34 23.65 66.78 -4.87
N ASP A 35 24.98 66.66 -4.77
CA ASP A 35 25.78 65.83 -5.66
C ASP A 35 25.35 64.35 -5.54
N SER A 36 24.82 63.80 -6.63
CA SER A 36 24.37 62.41 -6.69
C SER A 36 25.49 61.40 -6.46
N ALA A 37 26.74 61.75 -6.81
CA ALA A 37 27.90 60.88 -6.60
C ALA A 37 28.24 60.72 -5.11
N LYS A 38 27.84 61.69 -4.27
CA LYS A 38 28.04 61.67 -2.82
C LYS A 38 26.82 61.18 -2.05
N ARG A 39 25.74 60.78 -2.73
CA ARG A 39 24.51 60.29 -2.08
C ARG A 39 24.82 59.04 -1.25
N PRO A 40 24.60 59.06 0.08
CA PRO A 40 24.83 57.90 0.91
C PRO A 40 23.94 56.71 0.52
N ILE A 41 24.43 55.49 0.72
CA ILE A 41 23.63 54.27 0.54
C ILE A 41 22.41 54.33 1.45
N ASP A 42 21.21 54.22 0.89
CA ASP A 42 19.93 54.32 1.59
C ASP A 42 19.32 52.95 1.89
N SER A 43 19.90 51.87 1.37
CA SER A 43 19.40 50.52 1.55
C SER A 43 20.52 49.50 1.74
N HIS A 44 20.33 48.61 2.71
CA HIS A 44 21.23 47.50 2.94
C HIS A 44 20.44 46.19 2.95
N ARG A 45 21.01 45.14 2.37
CA ARG A 45 20.48 43.79 2.50
C ARG A 45 20.66 43.31 3.95
N CYS A 46 19.64 42.67 4.49
CA CYS A 46 19.71 41.99 5.78
C CYS A 46 19.37 40.51 5.61
N ARG A 47 19.96 39.68 6.47
CA ARG A 47 19.71 38.24 6.54
C ARG A 47 19.30 37.89 7.95
N MET A 48 18.05 37.47 8.10
CA MET A 48 17.51 36.94 9.33
C MET A 48 17.70 35.42 9.36
N ALA A 49 17.34 34.77 10.47
CA ALA A 49 17.31 33.32 10.56
C ALA A 49 16.42 32.70 9.46
N HIS A 50 16.65 31.44 9.11
CA HIS A 50 15.82 30.73 8.12
C HIS A 50 14.33 30.85 8.43
N CYS A 51 13.48 30.92 7.42
CA CYS A 51 12.03 30.89 7.62
C CYS A 51 11.56 29.47 7.97
N PRO A 52 10.53 29.35 8.84
CA PRO A 52 9.79 28.11 9.00
C PRO A 52 9.24 27.63 7.65
N ARG A 53 9.32 26.34 7.40
CA ARG A 53 8.75 25.71 6.20
C ARG A 53 8.41 24.26 6.46
N TRP A 54 7.43 23.75 5.72
CA TRP A 54 7.15 22.33 5.68
C TRP A 54 8.32 21.56 5.06
N LYS A 55 8.68 20.43 5.67
CA LYS A 55 9.57 19.43 5.12
C LYS A 55 8.85 18.11 5.06
N THR A 56 9.01 17.44 3.93
CA THR A 56 8.44 16.13 3.69
C THR A 56 9.53 15.07 3.77
N GLY A 57 9.25 13.97 4.46
CA GLY A 57 10.04 12.75 4.41
C GLY A 57 9.88 12.02 3.09
N LYS A 58 10.51 10.84 3.00
CA LYS A 58 10.27 9.91 1.91
C LYS A 58 8.88 9.29 2.08
N TRP A 59 8.25 8.94 0.96
CA TRP A 59 7.06 8.09 1.00
C TRP A 59 7.41 6.71 1.54
N SER A 60 6.50 6.15 2.35
CA SER A 60 6.50 4.75 2.73
C SER A 60 6.19 3.86 1.52
N MET A 61 6.38 2.55 1.69
CA MET A 61 5.94 1.57 0.69
C MET A 61 4.42 1.63 0.53
N CYS A 62 3.94 1.22 -0.66
CA CYS A 62 2.52 1.11 -0.89
C CYS A 62 1.91 0.08 0.06
N SER A 63 0.72 0.35 0.59
CA SER A 63 0.00 -0.57 1.49
C SER A 63 -0.39 -1.91 0.86
N VAL A 64 -0.33 -1.97 -0.48
CA VAL A 64 -0.61 -3.17 -1.27
C VAL A 64 0.56 -3.47 -2.20
N THR A 65 0.68 -4.73 -2.59
CA THR A 65 1.65 -5.18 -3.60
C THR A 65 1.06 -5.24 -5.00
N CYS A 66 -0.27 -5.17 -5.12
CA CYS A 66 -1.02 -5.13 -6.38
C CYS A 66 -2.25 -4.22 -6.26
N GLY A 67 -2.72 -3.67 -7.37
CA GLY A 67 -3.90 -2.81 -7.43
C GLY A 67 -3.71 -1.45 -6.77
N ARG A 68 -4.83 -0.87 -6.33
CA ARG A 68 -4.87 0.47 -5.72
C ARG A 68 -4.62 0.39 -4.22
N GLY A 69 -3.63 1.14 -3.74
CA GLY A 69 -3.35 1.28 -2.32
C GLY A 69 -3.04 2.72 -1.92
N THR A 70 -2.48 2.86 -0.74
CA THR A 70 -2.11 4.14 -0.13
C THR A 70 -0.68 4.08 0.38
N ARG A 71 -0.01 5.23 0.39
CA ARG A 71 1.30 5.43 1.00
C ARG A 71 1.29 6.74 1.78
N SER A 72 2.09 6.78 2.84
CA SER A 72 2.18 7.90 3.77
C SER A 72 3.60 8.45 3.80
N ARG A 73 3.77 9.70 4.22
CA ARG A 73 5.09 10.29 4.48
C ARG A 73 4.98 11.22 5.66
N GLU A 74 6.08 11.41 6.36
CA GLU A 74 6.15 12.40 7.43
C GLU A 74 6.13 13.83 6.86
N VAL A 75 5.38 14.74 7.48
CA VAL A 75 5.35 16.17 7.15
C VAL A 75 5.56 16.98 8.42
N THR A 76 6.72 17.63 8.54
CA THR A 76 7.10 18.38 9.74
C THR A 76 7.38 19.84 9.44
N CYS A 77 7.03 20.74 10.36
CA CYS A 77 7.46 22.12 10.31
C CYS A 77 8.91 22.23 10.82
N GLN A 78 9.78 22.89 10.06
CA GLN A 78 11.17 23.08 10.47
C GLN A 78 11.73 24.44 10.06
N LYS A 79 12.72 24.90 10.84
CA LYS A 79 13.50 26.12 10.59
C LYS A 79 14.96 25.74 10.35
N GLY A 80 15.45 25.98 9.13
CA GLY A 80 16.81 25.54 8.75
C GLY A 80 16.90 24.04 8.48
N ARG A 81 17.96 23.37 8.98
CA ARG A 81 18.23 21.94 8.71
C ARG A 81 17.89 20.99 9.87
N ARG A 82 18.00 21.45 11.12
CA ARG A 82 17.92 20.59 12.33
C ARG A 82 16.83 20.98 13.32
N THR A 83 16.23 22.17 13.19
CA THR A 83 15.26 22.66 14.17
C THR A 83 13.86 22.30 13.74
N HIS A 84 13.26 21.35 14.45
CA HIS A 84 11.83 21.04 14.35
C HIS A 84 11.03 22.08 15.14
N LEU A 85 9.89 22.48 14.59
CA LEU A 85 8.98 23.44 15.18
C LEU A 85 7.58 22.83 15.29
N PRO A 86 6.72 23.35 16.16
CA PRO A 86 5.30 23.05 16.13
C PRO A 86 4.69 23.41 14.77
N ASP A 87 3.70 22.63 14.33
CA ASP A 87 2.99 22.83 13.06
C ASP A 87 2.37 24.23 12.92
N THR A 88 2.03 24.88 14.04
CA THR A 88 1.49 26.24 14.10
C THR A 88 2.42 27.28 13.47
N GLU A 89 3.74 27.11 13.55
CA GLU A 89 4.73 28.01 12.95
C GLU A 89 4.71 27.98 11.42
N CYS A 90 4.25 26.88 10.83
CA CYS A 90 4.09 26.71 9.40
C CYS A 90 2.63 26.80 8.94
N ALA A 91 1.66 27.06 9.83
CA ALA A 91 0.22 27.03 9.52
C ALA A 91 -0.21 28.01 8.43
N LYS A 92 0.53 29.10 8.25
CA LYS A 92 0.30 30.08 7.17
C LYS A 92 0.74 29.58 5.78
N LEU A 93 1.46 28.46 5.72
CA LEU A 93 1.94 27.83 4.49
C LEU A 93 1.08 26.61 4.18
N ALA A 94 0.83 26.35 2.89
CA ALA A 94 0.11 25.16 2.46
C ALA A 94 0.82 23.88 2.93
N LYS A 95 0.18 23.11 3.82
CA LYS A 95 0.72 21.85 4.33
C LYS A 95 0.69 20.80 3.22
N PRO A 96 1.84 20.17 2.89
CA PRO A 96 1.89 19.09 1.92
C PRO A 96 1.04 17.90 2.36
N LEU A 97 0.52 17.14 1.38
CA LEU A 97 -0.22 15.91 1.66
C LEU A 97 0.66 14.89 2.39
N GLU A 98 0.12 14.35 3.48
CA GLU A 98 0.74 13.28 4.26
C GLU A 98 0.48 11.91 3.64
N ASN A 99 -0.65 11.75 2.92
CA ASN A 99 -1.09 10.53 2.29
C ASN A 99 -1.24 10.71 0.78
N SER A 100 -0.91 9.67 0.02
CA SER A 100 -1.07 9.62 -1.43
C SER A 100 -1.56 8.24 -1.85
N VAL A 101 -2.34 8.19 -2.92
CA VAL A 101 -2.65 6.94 -3.61
C VAL A 101 -1.41 6.41 -4.31
N CYS A 102 -1.26 5.09 -4.35
CA CYS A 102 -0.30 4.38 -5.17
C CYS A 102 -1.04 3.34 -6.02
N MET A 103 -0.60 3.18 -7.26
CA MET A 103 -1.12 2.18 -8.20
C MET A 103 -0.01 1.18 -8.48
N MET A 104 -0.22 -0.05 -8.03
CA MET A 104 0.64 -1.20 -8.31
C MET A 104 0.11 -1.96 -9.52
N MET A 105 0.84 -3.01 -9.94
CA MET A 105 0.37 -3.93 -10.98
C MET A 105 -1.00 -4.52 -10.63
N SER A 106 -1.83 -4.81 -11.63
CA SER A 106 -3.16 -5.41 -11.41
C SER A 106 -3.07 -6.67 -10.54
N CYS A 107 -4.02 -6.83 -9.61
CA CYS A 107 -4.06 -8.01 -8.77
C CYS A 107 -4.38 -9.26 -9.59
N PRO A 108 -3.73 -10.41 -9.30
CA PRO A 108 -4.09 -11.67 -9.93
C PRO A 108 -5.56 -11.99 -9.67
N ALA A 109 -6.28 -12.40 -10.72
CA ALA A 109 -7.61 -12.96 -10.57
C ALA A 109 -7.48 -14.44 -10.23
N TYR A 110 -8.37 -14.93 -9.38
CA TYR A 110 -8.39 -16.32 -8.92
C TYR A 110 -9.71 -16.96 -9.31
N HIS A 111 -9.65 -18.20 -9.78
CA HIS A 111 -10.84 -18.97 -10.14
C HIS A 111 -10.68 -20.46 -9.81
N TRP A 112 -11.81 -21.13 -9.68
CA TRP A 112 -11.85 -22.57 -9.47
C TRP A 112 -11.66 -23.35 -10.77
N ILE A 113 -10.77 -24.34 -10.75
CA ILE A 113 -10.70 -25.39 -11.76
C ILE A 113 -11.04 -26.73 -11.14
N ALA A 114 -11.74 -27.56 -11.89
CA ALA A 114 -12.12 -28.91 -11.49
C ALA A 114 -11.43 -29.94 -12.38
N THR A 115 -10.91 -31.02 -11.78
CA THR A 115 -10.40 -32.15 -12.56
C THR A 115 -11.54 -32.89 -13.24
N SER A 116 -11.18 -33.80 -14.15
CA SER A 116 -12.12 -34.83 -14.61
C SER A 116 -12.68 -35.62 -13.43
N TRP A 117 -13.94 -36.05 -13.57
CA TRP A 117 -14.58 -36.96 -12.63
C TRP A 117 -13.89 -38.32 -12.62
N SER A 118 -13.86 -38.97 -11.44
CA SER A 118 -13.47 -40.38 -11.35
C SER A 118 -14.46 -41.25 -12.10
N LYS A 119 -14.03 -42.45 -12.52
CA LYS A 119 -14.95 -43.46 -13.05
C LYS A 119 -15.90 -43.92 -11.94
N CYS A 120 -17.10 -44.35 -12.32
CA CYS A 120 -17.97 -45.08 -11.39
C CYS A 120 -17.36 -46.45 -11.11
N SER A 121 -17.45 -46.88 -9.85
CA SER A 121 -16.97 -48.21 -9.45
C SER A 121 -17.82 -49.31 -10.10
N ASP A 122 -19.14 -49.21 -9.97
CA ASP A 122 -20.11 -50.21 -10.45
C ASP A 122 -21.44 -49.49 -10.83
N PRO A 123 -21.96 -49.66 -12.07
CA PRO A 123 -23.20 -49.04 -12.51
C PRO A 123 -24.46 -49.59 -11.81
N CYS A 124 -24.37 -50.75 -11.17
CA CYS A 124 -25.47 -51.41 -10.46
C CYS A 124 -25.63 -50.92 -9.01
N LYS A 125 -24.64 -50.18 -8.50
CA LYS A 125 -24.60 -49.75 -7.10
C LYS A 125 -24.70 -48.24 -7.01
N LYS A 126 -25.56 -47.77 -6.11
CA LYS A 126 -25.55 -46.37 -5.68
C LYS A 126 -24.15 -46.04 -5.16
N SER A 127 -23.45 -45.20 -5.89
CA SER A 127 -22.09 -44.76 -5.60
C SER A 127 -21.89 -43.35 -6.14
N ASP A 128 -20.87 -42.66 -5.63
CA ASP A 128 -20.54 -41.30 -6.05
C ASP A 128 -19.26 -41.28 -6.88
N GLN A 129 -19.23 -40.46 -7.92
CA GLN A 129 -17.99 -40.04 -8.56
C GLN A 129 -17.43 -38.84 -7.81
N HIS A 130 -16.11 -38.84 -7.60
CA HIS A 130 -15.40 -37.75 -6.96
C HIS A 130 -14.50 -37.03 -7.96
N ARG A 131 -14.29 -35.74 -7.75
CA ARG A 131 -13.26 -34.95 -8.44
C ARG A 131 -12.56 -34.01 -7.48
N ARG A 132 -11.37 -33.56 -7.86
CA ARG A 132 -10.61 -32.57 -7.09
C ARG A 132 -10.84 -31.19 -7.69
N ILE A 133 -10.87 -30.19 -6.82
CA ILE A 133 -10.92 -28.78 -7.22
C ILE A 133 -9.67 -28.07 -6.73
N TYR A 134 -9.20 -27.11 -7.52
CA TYR A 134 -8.05 -26.28 -7.18
C TYR A 134 -8.39 -24.82 -7.45
N CYS A 135 -8.00 -23.94 -6.53
CA CYS A 135 -7.97 -22.52 -6.79
C CYS A 135 -6.70 -22.20 -7.58
N VAL A 136 -6.82 -21.53 -8.71
CA VAL A 136 -5.69 -21.13 -9.55
C VAL A 136 -5.76 -19.65 -9.86
N SER A 137 -4.60 -19.01 -9.97
CA SER A 137 -4.53 -17.65 -10.50
C SER A 137 -4.66 -17.65 -12.02
N ASN A 138 -4.99 -16.49 -12.59
CA ASN A 138 -4.92 -16.23 -14.02
C ASN A 138 -3.52 -16.44 -14.63
N LEU A 139 -2.47 -16.58 -13.81
CA LEU A 139 -1.12 -16.94 -14.22
C LEU A 139 -0.87 -18.46 -14.22
N GLY A 140 -1.91 -19.27 -13.99
CA GLY A 140 -1.84 -20.74 -13.96
C GLY A 140 -1.22 -21.34 -12.70
N LYS A 141 -0.96 -20.54 -11.66
CA LYS A 141 -0.35 -21.03 -10.41
C LYS A 141 -1.43 -21.47 -9.41
N ARG A 142 -1.23 -22.64 -8.81
CA ARG A 142 -2.11 -23.14 -7.73
C ARG A 142 -1.99 -22.24 -6.49
N ALA A 143 -3.14 -21.86 -5.94
CA ALA A 143 -3.26 -20.98 -4.79
C ALA A 143 -4.08 -21.64 -3.66
N ALA A 144 -4.07 -21.01 -2.49
CA ALA A 144 -4.89 -21.46 -1.37
C ALA A 144 -6.39 -21.27 -1.68
N PRO A 145 -7.26 -22.19 -1.23
CA PRO A 145 -8.73 -22.11 -1.41
C PRO A 145 -9.34 -20.74 -1.07
N LYS A 146 -8.84 -20.07 -0.03
CA LYS A 146 -9.31 -18.75 0.42
C LYS A 146 -9.22 -17.65 -0.65
N MET A 147 -8.36 -17.80 -1.65
CA MET A 147 -8.19 -16.81 -2.71
C MET A 147 -9.34 -16.83 -3.72
N CYS A 148 -10.07 -17.93 -3.81
CA CYS A 148 -11.26 -18.09 -4.65
C CYS A 148 -12.56 -18.05 -3.81
N SER A 149 -12.52 -17.46 -2.60
CA SER A 149 -13.64 -17.47 -1.65
C SER A 149 -14.85 -16.63 -2.10
N ASN A 150 -14.61 -15.69 -3.02
CA ASN A 150 -15.64 -14.89 -3.68
C ASN A 150 -16.37 -15.64 -4.81
N GLU A 151 -15.86 -16.79 -5.24
CA GLU A 151 -16.48 -17.65 -6.26
C GLU A 151 -17.03 -18.94 -5.64
N THR A 152 -18.17 -19.41 -6.15
CA THR A 152 -18.76 -20.66 -5.70
C THR A 152 -17.88 -21.84 -6.12
N ALA A 153 -17.46 -22.64 -5.14
CA ALA A 153 -16.65 -23.82 -5.39
C ALA A 153 -17.45 -24.88 -6.18
N PRO A 154 -16.87 -25.50 -7.22
CA PRO A 154 -17.52 -26.58 -7.94
C PRO A 154 -17.73 -27.82 -7.05
N GLU A 155 -18.78 -28.59 -7.34
CA GLU A 155 -19.07 -29.84 -6.62
C GLU A 155 -17.89 -30.81 -6.66
N THR A 156 -17.58 -31.48 -5.55
CA THR A 156 -16.49 -32.47 -5.47
C THR A 156 -16.99 -33.92 -5.52
N ALA A 157 -18.30 -34.12 -5.37
CA ALA A 157 -18.96 -35.41 -5.44
C ALA A 157 -20.27 -35.26 -6.22
N ARG A 158 -20.61 -36.27 -7.01
CA ARG A 158 -21.91 -36.38 -7.67
C ARG A 158 -22.32 -37.85 -7.78
N PRO A 159 -23.63 -38.16 -7.80
CA PRO A 159 -24.09 -39.54 -7.90
C PRO A 159 -23.75 -40.14 -9.28
N CYS A 160 -23.41 -41.42 -9.28
CA CYS A 160 -23.30 -42.23 -10.48
C CYS A 160 -24.69 -42.48 -11.11
N PRO A 161 -24.79 -42.56 -12.45
CA PRO A 161 -25.99 -43.06 -13.10
C PRO A 161 -26.17 -44.53 -12.74
N VAL A 162 -27.26 -44.87 -12.06
CA VAL A 162 -27.59 -46.25 -11.70
C VAL A 162 -28.40 -46.87 -12.83
N THR A 163 -28.00 -48.05 -13.28
CA THR A 163 -28.78 -48.87 -14.22
C THR A 163 -29.23 -50.12 -13.47
N ASP A 164 -30.50 -50.51 -13.61
CA ASP A 164 -31.00 -51.74 -13.00
C ASP A 164 -30.29 -52.95 -13.61
N CYS A 165 -29.60 -53.70 -12.75
CA CYS A 165 -28.82 -54.83 -13.20
C CYS A 165 -29.66 -56.10 -13.20
N LEU A 166 -29.69 -56.74 -14.37
CA LEU A 166 -30.53 -57.90 -14.65
C LEU A 166 -30.14 -59.16 -13.87
N TYR A 167 -28.96 -59.19 -13.24
CA TYR A 167 -28.39 -60.39 -12.62
C TYR A 167 -27.76 -60.05 -11.27
N TYR A 168 -28.09 -60.81 -10.22
CA TYR A 168 -27.54 -60.65 -8.87
C TYR A 168 -27.04 -61.99 -8.31
N TRP A 169 -26.02 -61.91 -7.46
CA TRP A 169 -25.47 -63.08 -6.77
C TRP A 169 -26.27 -63.37 -5.51
N VAL A 170 -26.61 -64.64 -5.30
CA VAL A 170 -27.23 -65.13 -4.06
C VAL A 170 -26.18 -65.93 -3.31
N PRO A 171 -25.84 -65.58 -2.05
CA PRO A 171 -24.88 -66.36 -1.29
C PRO A 171 -25.46 -67.74 -0.99
N GLY A 172 -24.67 -68.78 -1.26
CA GLY A 172 -24.94 -70.12 -0.78
C GLY A 172 -24.68 -70.26 0.72
N PRO A 173 -25.11 -71.36 1.35
CA PRO A 173 -24.87 -71.61 2.76
C PRO A 173 -23.36 -71.68 3.07
N TRP A 174 -22.96 -71.12 4.21
CA TRP A 174 -21.61 -71.26 4.74
C TRP A 174 -21.36 -72.73 5.10
N SER A 175 -20.33 -73.36 4.52
CA SER A 175 -19.90 -74.71 4.95
C SER A 175 -18.76 -74.60 5.97
N THR A 176 -18.92 -75.26 7.11
CA THR A 176 -17.82 -75.47 8.06
C THR A 176 -16.95 -76.61 7.53
N VAL A 177 -15.82 -76.30 6.90
CA VAL A 177 -14.80 -77.31 6.63
C VAL A 177 -14.16 -77.67 7.98
N CYS A 178 -14.59 -78.79 8.58
CA CYS A 178 -13.80 -79.42 9.64
C CYS A 178 -12.50 -79.92 9.02
N PHE A 179 -11.38 -79.24 9.32
CA PHE A 179 -10.05 -79.79 9.09
C PHE A 179 -9.90 -81.04 9.95
N VAL A 180 -10.15 -82.21 9.36
CA VAL A 180 -9.80 -83.49 9.99
C VAL A 180 -8.27 -83.57 9.98
N LEU A 181 -7.65 -83.21 11.11
CA LEU A 181 -6.25 -83.50 11.38
C LEU A 181 -6.12 -85.02 11.46
N TYR A 182 -5.67 -85.67 10.39
CA TYR A 182 -5.23 -87.06 10.45
C TYR A 182 -3.95 -87.13 11.29
N SER A 183 -4.10 -87.57 12.53
CA SER A 183 -3.01 -88.09 13.35
C SER A 183 -2.47 -89.38 12.70
N LYS A 184 -1.28 -89.30 12.09
CA LYS A 184 -0.50 -90.50 11.75
C LYS A 184 -0.03 -91.14 13.05
N ALA A 185 -0.62 -92.29 13.38
CA ALA A 185 -0.10 -93.21 14.38
C ALA A 185 1.14 -93.95 13.84
N LEU A 186 2.06 -94.21 14.76
CA LEU A 186 3.36 -94.87 14.60
C LEU A 186 3.26 -96.26 13.97
N LEU A 187 4.22 -96.56 13.09
CA LEU A 187 4.91 -97.86 12.98
C LEU A 187 6.40 -97.57 12.76
#